data_AF-A0A2A9NEP2-F1
#
_entry.id   AF-A0A2A9NEP2-F1
#
_cell.length_a   1.000
_cell.length_b   1.000
_cell.length_c   1.000
_cell.angle_alpha   90.00
_cell.angle_beta   90.00
_cell.angle_gamma   90.00
#
_symmetry.space_group_name_H-M   'P 1'
#
loop_
_entity.id
_entity.type
_entity.pdbx_description
1 polymer ?
#
loop_
_entity_poly.entity_id
_entity_poly.type
_entity_poly.pdbx_seq_one_letter_code
_entity_poly.pdbx_strand_id
1 'polypeptide(L)'
;MGFKQAAVLASVSFFLGVLFICFNVDHKLLWTELTEETVNDGFQFYTTFFTSPPAIKALLHGMVGVGLIGLLSKLHQWDESAMFFDGSSLVAYVFAIAVYITVTIPTLRTIATPLSSETQDMRIEAIRVLSAGNVIMMIALTGVLVLQGGQEYARRLEARARTKVETEEQHKERVEKKLQ
;
A
#
# COMPACT_ATOMS: atom_id res chain seq x y z
N MET A 1 15.93 10.51 7.25
CA MET A 1 14.72 10.26 6.44
C MET A 1 14.82 9.04 5.52
N GLY A 2 15.96 8.78 4.86
CA GLY A 2 16.05 7.75 3.81
C GLY A 2 15.63 6.32 4.19
N PHE A 3 16.12 5.77 5.31
CA PHE A 3 15.84 4.37 5.67
C PHE A 3 14.35 4.12 6.01
N LYS A 4 13.72 5.04 6.75
CA LYS A 4 12.29 4.94 7.10
C LYS A 4 11.40 5.02 5.86
N GLN A 5 11.70 5.93 4.95
CA GLN A 5 10.97 6.07 3.70
C GLN A 5 11.18 4.86 2.77
N ALA A 6 12.40 4.33 2.70
CA ALA A 6 12.69 3.11 1.95
C ALA A 6 11.91 1.91 2.49
N ALA A 7 11.77 1.76 3.82
CA ALA A 7 10.97 0.71 4.42
C ALA A 7 9.48 0.80 4.00
N VAL A 8 8.90 2.00 4.01
CA VAL A 8 7.52 2.23 3.54
C VAL A 8 7.39 1.89 2.06
N LEU A 9 8.25 2.46 1.21
CA LEU A 9 8.21 2.24 -0.24
C LEU A 9 8.40 0.76 -0.61
N ALA A 10 9.33 0.07 0.04
CA ALA A 10 9.56 -1.35 -0.18
C ALA A 10 8.32 -2.19 0.19
N SER A 11 7.75 -1.96 1.37
CA SER A 11 6.55 -2.67 1.84
C SER A 11 5.35 -2.42 0.91
N VAL A 12 5.05 -1.16 0.59
CA VAL A 12 3.91 -0.80 -0.26
C VAL A 12 4.08 -1.34 -1.68
N SER A 13 5.28 -1.23 -2.25
CA SER A 13 5.55 -1.74 -3.60
C SER A 13 5.47 -3.26 -3.66
N PHE A 14 5.93 -3.96 -2.61
CA PHE A 14 5.79 -5.41 -2.49
C PHE A 14 4.32 -5.84 -2.51
N PHE A 15 3.46 -5.20 -1.69
CA PHE A 15 2.03 -5.54 -1.67
C PHE A 15 1.31 -5.15 -2.96
N LEU A 16 1.65 -4.01 -3.58
CA LEU A 16 1.11 -3.68 -4.89
C LEU A 16 1.50 -4.72 -5.93
N GLY A 17 2.72 -5.27 -5.88
CA GLY A 17 3.12 -6.40 -6.72
C GLY A 17 2.26 -7.64 -6.48
N VAL A 18 2.04 -8.02 -5.21
CA VAL A 18 1.15 -9.14 -4.86
C VAL A 18 -0.27 -8.91 -5.37
N LEU A 19 -0.84 -7.72 -5.12
CA LEU A 19 -2.18 -7.36 -5.56
C LEU A 19 -2.30 -7.28 -7.09
N PHE A 20 -1.23 -6.90 -7.79
CA PHE A 20 -1.20 -6.90 -9.25
C PHE A 20 -1.21 -8.33 -9.82
N ILE A 21 -0.58 -9.29 -9.13
CA ILE A 21 -0.72 -10.71 -9.47
C ILE A 21 -2.18 -11.15 -9.28
N CYS A 22 -2.80 -10.82 -8.14
CA CYS A 22 -4.23 -11.09 -7.90
C CYS A 22 -5.12 -10.45 -8.97
N PHE A 23 -4.79 -9.24 -9.43
CA PHE A 23 -5.56 -8.50 -10.42
C PHE A 23 -5.73 -9.22 -11.76
N ASN A 24 -4.77 -10.07 -12.15
CA ASN A 24 -4.89 -10.88 -13.37
C ASN A 24 -6.09 -11.85 -13.34
N VAL A 25 -6.47 -12.27 -12.13
CA VAL A 25 -7.65 -13.11 -11.87
C VAL A 25 -8.86 -12.24 -11.53
N ASP A 26 -8.68 -11.26 -10.64
CA ASP A 26 -9.76 -10.39 -10.15
C ASP A 26 -10.44 -9.61 -11.28
N HIS A 27 -9.69 -9.18 -12.29
CA HIS A 27 -10.26 -8.43 -13.40
C HIS A 27 -11.36 -9.22 -14.12
N LYS A 28 -11.13 -10.52 -14.32
CA LYS A 28 -12.09 -11.40 -15.00
C LYS A 28 -13.34 -11.62 -14.13
N LEU A 29 -13.16 -11.78 -12.83
CA LEU A 29 -14.25 -11.99 -11.86
C LEU A 29 -15.14 -10.75 -11.66
N LEU A 30 -14.59 -9.55 -11.90
CA LEU A 30 -15.28 -8.29 -11.66
C LEU A 30 -15.90 -7.67 -12.90
N TRP A 31 -15.17 -7.65 -14.03
CA TRP A 31 -15.53 -6.86 -15.20
C TRP A 31 -15.73 -7.66 -16.49
N THR A 32 -15.60 -8.98 -16.46
CA THR A 32 -15.93 -9.83 -17.61
C THR A 32 -17.13 -10.73 -17.32
N GLU A 33 -17.61 -11.43 -18.34
CA GLU A 33 -18.70 -12.41 -18.18
C GLU A 33 -18.28 -13.53 -17.22
N LEU A 34 -19.15 -13.84 -16.27
CA LEU A 34 -18.86 -14.80 -15.21
C LEU A 34 -19.18 -16.22 -15.69
N THR A 35 -18.17 -16.85 -16.30
CA THR A 35 -18.24 -18.26 -16.72
C THR A 35 -17.84 -19.21 -15.58
N GLU A 36 -18.29 -20.47 -15.65
CA GLU A 36 -17.86 -21.52 -14.71
C GLU A 36 -16.33 -21.68 -14.68
N GLU A 37 -15.68 -21.57 -15.85
CA GLU A 37 -14.22 -21.59 -15.98
C GLU A 37 -13.56 -20.45 -15.19
N THR A 38 -14.04 -19.21 -15.36
CA THR A 38 -13.49 -18.03 -14.66
C THR A 38 -13.64 -18.17 -13.14
N VAL A 39 -14.78 -18.68 -12.69
CA VAL A 39 -15.04 -18.95 -11.26
C VAL A 39 -14.07 -20.01 -10.74
N ASN A 40 -13.90 -21.11 -11.46
CA ASN A 40 -13.05 -22.22 -11.04
C ASN A 40 -11.56 -21.82 -11.00
N ASP A 41 -11.09 -21.07 -11.99
CA ASP A 41 -9.73 -20.48 -12.00
C ASP A 41 -9.50 -19.62 -10.76
N GLY A 42 -10.49 -18.78 -10.42
CA GLY A 42 -10.46 -17.95 -9.22
C GLY A 42 -10.38 -18.77 -7.94
N PHE A 43 -11.23 -19.79 -7.80
CA PHE A 43 -11.22 -20.69 -6.64
C PHE A 43 -9.88 -21.43 -6.51
N GLN A 44 -9.34 -21.95 -7.61
CA GLN A 44 -8.05 -22.63 -7.61
C GLN A 44 -6.94 -21.66 -7.17
N PHE A 45 -6.86 -20.49 -7.80
CA PHE A 45 -5.85 -19.48 -7.50
C PHE A 45 -5.84 -19.09 -6.02
N TYR A 46 -7.00 -18.71 -5.48
CA TYR A 46 -7.11 -18.26 -4.09
C TYR A 46 -6.96 -19.40 -3.07
N THR A 47 -7.38 -20.62 -3.42
CA THR A 47 -7.12 -21.80 -2.58
C THR A 47 -5.64 -22.13 -2.52
N THR A 48 -4.90 -22.03 -3.63
CA THR A 48 -3.44 -22.20 -3.63
C THR A 48 -2.76 -21.15 -2.74
N PHE A 49 -3.19 -19.89 -2.82
CA PHE A 49 -2.64 -18.84 -1.96
C PHE A 49 -2.96 -19.10 -0.48
N PHE A 50 -4.19 -19.52 -0.17
CA PHE A 50 -4.63 -19.83 1.19
C PHE A 50 -3.92 -21.05 1.79
N THR A 51 -3.63 -22.07 0.99
CA THR A 51 -2.95 -23.30 1.42
C THR A 51 -1.42 -23.23 1.35
N SER A 52 -0.88 -22.07 0.96
CA SER A 52 0.56 -21.84 0.87
C SER A 52 1.31 -22.15 2.18
N PRO A 53 2.60 -22.58 2.10
CA PRO A 53 3.44 -22.83 3.26
C PRO A 53 3.43 -21.65 4.26
N PRO A 54 3.46 -21.91 5.58
CA PRO A 54 3.39 -20.86 6.60
C PRO A 54 4.45 -19.76 6.45
N ALA A 55 5.61 -20.09 5.88
CA ALA A 55 6.68 -19.14 5.59
C ALA A 55 6.22 -17.97 4.69
N ILE A 56 5.37 -18.24 3.69
CA ILE A 56 4.83 -17.21 2.80
C ILE A 56 3.91 -16.27 3.58
N LYS A 57 3.01 -16.83 4.39
CA LYS A 57 2.12 -16.04 5.25
C LYS A 57 2.91 -15.19 6.26
N ALA A 58 3.95 -15.77 6.87
CA ALA A 58 4.83 -15.05 7.79
C ALA A 58 5.57 -13.90 7.10
N LEU A 59 6.07 -14.11 5.88
CA LEU A 59 6.69 -13.05 5.08
C LEU A 59 5.72 -11.90 4.79
N LEU A 60 4.49 -12.22 4.35
CA LEU A 60 3.47 -11.21 4.07
C LEU A 60 3.17 -10.38 5.33
N HIS A 61 2.86 -11.01 6.46
CA HIS A 61 2.58 -10.30 7.71
C HIS A 61 3.81 -9.53 8.23
N GLY A 62 5.01 -10.06 8.04
CA GLY A 62 6.26 -9.36 8.34
C GLY A 62 6.38 -8.06 7.53
N MET A 63 6.04 -8.10 6.25
CA MET A 63 6.08 -6.92 5.38
C MET A 63 5.00 -5.89 5.74
N VAL A 64 3.84 -6.33 6.26
CA VAL A 64 2.85 -5.41 6.87
C VAL A 64 3.48 -4.67 8.04
N GLY A 65 4.17 -5.39 8.92
CA GLY A 65 4.89 -4.82 10.06
C GLY A 65 5.94 -3.79 9.64
N VAL A 66 6.74 -4.10 8.61
CA VAL A 66 7.76 -3.17 8.07
C VAL A 66 7.13 -1.86 7.59
N GLY A 67 6.02 -1.92 6.85
CA GLY A 67 5.34 -0.73 6.35
C GLY A 67 4.73 0.11 7.49
N LEU A 68 4.06 -0.55 8.43
CA LEU A 68 3.44 0.11 9.58
C LEU A 68 4.47 0.78 10.50
N ILE A 69 5.53 0.06 10.87
CA ILE A 69 6.62 0.60 11.69
C ILE A 69 7.32 1.73 10.96
N GLY A 70 7.52 1.60 9.64
CA GLY A 70 8.07 2.66 8.79
C GLY A 70 7.27 3.96 8.88
N LEU A 71 5.95 3.88 8.67
CA LEU A 71 5.04 5.03 8.73
C LEU A 71 4.99 5.66 10.14
N LEU A 72 4.82 4.85 11.18
CA LEU A 72 4.82 5.34 12.58
C LEU A 72 6.15 6.01 12.94
N SER A 73 7.27 5.45 12.49
CA SER A 73 8.60 6.04 12.73
C SER A 73 8.80 7.38 12.03
N LYS A 74 8.10 7.64 10.92
CA LYS A 74 8.14 8.93 10.23
C LYS A 74 7.27 9.97 10.92
N LEU A 75 6.09 9.56 11.41
CA LEU A 75 5.14 10.46 12.09
C LEU A 75 5.67 11.02 13.43
N HIS A 76 6.71 10.42 14.01
CA HIS A 76 7.25 10.82 15.31
C HIS A 76 7.76 12.28 15.39
N GLN A 77 8.11 12.95 14.27
CA GLN A 77 8.58 14.33 14.32
C GLN A 77 7.46 15.39 14.32
N TRP A 78 6.19 14.99 14.14
CA TRP A 78 4.98 15.84 14.22
C TRP A 78 5.06 17.19 13.48
N ASP A 79 5.93 17.31 12.48
CA ASP A 79 5.98 18.51 11.64
C ASP A 79 4.79 18.50 10.66
N GLU A 80 4.50 19.67 10.08
CA GLU A 80 3.34 19.86 9.21
C GLU A 80 3.38 18.90 8.00
N SER A 81 4.58 18.68 7.44
CA SER A 81 4.81 17.71 6.36
C SER A 81 4.50 16.28 6.78
N ALA A 82 5.00 15.82 7.93
CA ALA A 82 4.71 14.48 8.44
C ALA A 82 3.22 14.30 8.73
N MET A 83 2.54 15.32 9.28
CA MET A 83 1.11 15.22 9.55
C MET A 83 0.29 15.03 8.28
N PHE A 84 0.54 15.82 7.23
CA PHE A 84 -0.23 15.71 5.99
C PHE A 84 0.15 14.50 5.13
N PHE A 85 1.45 14.25 4.91
CA PHE A 85 1.88 13.16 4.04
C PHE A 85 1.94 11.82 4.76
N ASP A 86 2.64 11.75 5.90
CA ASP A 86 2.82 10.50 6.64
C ASP A 86 1.58 10.11 7.45
N GLY A 87 0.86 11.07 8.02
CA GLY A 87 -0.42 10.83 8.69
C GLY A 87 -1.49 10.30 7.74
N SER A 88 -1.69 10.94 6.58
CA SER A 88 -2.63 10.44 5.56
C SER A 88 -2.21 9.08 5.00
N SER A 89 -0.89 8.88 4.80
CA SER A 89 -0.35 7.58 4.39
C SER A 89 -0.64 6.49 5.43
N LEU A 90 -0.50 6.79 6.72
CA LEU A 90 -0.81 5.87 7.81
C LEU A 90 -2.29 5.49 7.84
N VAL A 91 -3.19 6.47 7.67
CA VAL A 91 -4.64 6.20 7.59
C VAL A 91 -4.97 5.28 6.41
N ALA A 92 -4.45 5.57 5.21
CA ALA A 92 -4.67 4.73 4.04
C ALA A 92 -4.10 3.31 4.22
N TYR A 93 -2.92 3.18 4.85
CA TYR A 93 -2.29 1.89 5.12
C TYR A 93 -3.08 1.08 6.16
N VAL A 94 -3.53 1.71 7.24
CA VAL A 94 -4.39 1.07 8.26
C VAL A 94 -5.74 0.66 7.66
N PHE A 95 -6.31 1.48 6.79
CA PHE A 95 -7.52 1.12 6.05
C PHE A 95 -7.31 -0.13 5.19
N ALA A 96 -6.19 -0.24 4.47
CA ALA A 96 -5.85 -1.45 3.72
C ALA A 96 -5.71 -2.69 4.64
N ILE A 97 -5.10 -2.53 5.82
CA ILE A 97 -5.03 -3.60 6.84
C ILE A 97 -6.43 -4.00 7.31
N ALA A 98 -7.32 -3.03 7.54
CA ALA A 98 -8.69 -3.30 7.96
C ALA A 98 -9.45 -4.10 6.88
N VAL A 99 -9.33 -3.71 5.60
CA VAL A 99 -9.90 -4.47 4.48
C VAL A 99 -9.32 -5.88 4.41
N TYR A 100 -8.00 -6.03 4.57
CA TYR A 100 -7.38 -7.35 4.60
C TYR A 100 -7.95 -8.25 5.72
N ILE A 101 -8.05 -7.74 6.94
CA ILE A 101 -8.52 -8.53 8.09
C ILE A 101 -10.02 -8.85 7.98
N THR A 102 -10.84 -7.87 7.60
CA THR A 102 -12.30 -7.97 7.66
C THR A 102 -12.95 -8.48 6.37
N VAL A 103 -12.24 -8.41 5.24
CA VAL A 103 -12.72 -8.87 3.94
C VAL A 103 -11.87 -10.05 3.46
N THR A 104 -10.57 -9.84 3.25
CA THR A 104 -9.72 -10.85 2.59
C THR A 104 -9.61 -12.15 3.37
N ILE A 105 -9.36 -12.11 4.69
CA ILE A 105 -9.24 -13.33 5.49
C ILE A 105 -10.54 -14.16 5.51
N PRO A 106 -11.73 -13.61 5.83
CA PRO A 106 -12.95 -14.41 5.88
C PRO A 106 -13.34 -14.94 4.51
N THR A 107 -13.27 -14.14 3.44
CA THR A 107 -13.64 -14.61 2.10
C THR A 107 -12.70 -15.72 1.61
N LEU A 108 -11.40 -15.63 1.89
CA LEU A 108 -10.46 -16.72 1.59
C LEU A 108 -10.82 -18.03 2.29
N ARG A 109 -11.31 -17.97 3.53
CA ARG A 109 -11.79 -19.18 4.25
C ARG A 109 -13.03 -19.76 3.59
N THR A 110 -14.01 -18.93 3.25
CA THR A 110 -15.24 -19.37 2.55
C THR A 110 -14.90 -20.01 1.19
N ILE A 111 -13.90 -19.51 0.48
CA ILE A 111 -13.47 -20.08 -0.81
C ILE A 111 -12.75 -21.42 -0.64
N ALA A 112 -11.75 -21.46 0.25
CA ALA A 112 -10.80 -22.56 0.35
C ALA A 112 -11.26 -23.69 1.29
N THR A 113 -12.01 -23.37 2.34
CA THR A 113 -12.50 -24.31 3.35
C THR A 113 -13.95 -23.98 3.71
N PRO A 114 -14.90 -24.15 2.75
CA PRO A 114 -16.28 -23.77 2.97
C PRO A 114 -16.94 -24.60 4.07
N LEU A 115 -17.82 -23.97 4.85
CA LEU A 115 -18.70 -24.66 5.80
C LEU A 115 -19.80 -25.42 5.05
N SER A 116 -20.40 -26.43 5.69
CA SER A 116 -21.52 -27.19 5.09
C SER A 116 -22.75 -26.33 4.78
N SER A 117 -22.90 -25.20 5.46
CA SER A 117 -23.96 -24.22 5.22
C SER A 117 -23.68 -23.26 4.06
N GLU A 118 -22.43 -23.19 3.56
CA GLU A 118 -22.06 -22.28 2.48
C GLU A 118 -22.31 -22.93 1.12
N THR A 119 -23.25 -22.36 0.37
CA THR A 119 -23.60 -22.84 -0.98
C THR A 119 -22.55 -22.41 -2.01
N GLN A 120 -22.61 -22.99 -3.21
CA GLN A 120 -21.75 -22.57 -4.32
C GLN A 120 -21.93 -21.09 -4.66
N ASP A 121 -23.17 -20.59 -4.68
CA ASP A 121 -23.46 -19.19 -4.96
C ASP A 121 -22.82 -18.25 -3.94
N MET A 122 -22.84 -18.62 -2.65
CA MET A 122 -22.17 -17.85 -1.59
C MET A 122 -20.66 -17.80 -1.78
N ARG A 123 -20.04 -18.88 -2.27
CA ARG A 123 -18.61 -18.90 -2.58
C ARG A 123 -18.28 -18.01 -3.78
N ILE A 124 -19.14 -18.00 -4.80
CA ILE A 124 -19.02 -17.12 -5.97
C ILE A 124 -19.14 -15.65 -5.55
N GLU A 125 -20.06 -15.33 -4.66
CA GLU A 125 -20.16 -13.98 -4.10
C GLU A 125 -18.90 -13.63 -3.30
N ALA A 126 -18.44 -14.53 -2.43
CA ALA A 126 -17.26 -14.32 -1.59
C ALA A 126 -15.99 -14.04 -2.42
N ILE A 127 -15.78 -14.74 -3.55
CA ILE A 127 -14.63 -14.48 -4.42
C ILE A 127 -14.74 -13.12 -5.11
N ARG A 128 -15.93 -12.67 -5.52
CA ARG A 128 -16.10 -11.32 -6.09
C ARG A 128 -15.89 -10.23 -5.03
N VAL A 129 -16.35 -10.46 -3.79
CA VAL A 129 -16.08 -9.56 -2.65
C VAL A 129 -14.58 -9.50 -2.34
N LEU A 130 -13.87 -10.63 -2.38
CA LEU A 130 -12.41 -10.70 -2.26
C LEU A 130 -11.72 -9.87 -3.35
N SER A 131 -12.09 -10.09 -4.61
CA SER A 131 -11.54 -9.37 -5.76
C SER A 131 -11.76 -7.86 -5.64
N ALA A 132 -12.95 -7.41 -5.24
CA ALA A 132 -13.23 -6.00 -5.01
C ALA A 132 -12.39 -5.43 -3.84
N GLY A 133 -12.23 -6.20 -2.76
CA GLY A 133 -11.37 -5.84 -1.63
C GLY A 133 -9.91 -5.63 -2.04
N ASN A 134 -9.38 -6.49 -2.92
CA ASN A 134 -8.02 -6.33 -3.46
C ASN A 134 -7.85 -5.05 -4.27
N VAL A 135 -8.84 -4.68 -5.09
CA VAL A 135 -8.83 -3.43 -5.86
C VAL A 135 -8.86 -2.21 -4.94
N ILE A 136 -9.69 -2.24 -3.89
CA ILE A 136 -9.74 -1.18 -2.87
C ILE A 136 -8.38 -1.02 -2.19
N MET A 137 -7.75 -2.14 -1.77
CA MET A 137 -6.41 -2.11 -1.19
C MET A 137 -5.37 -1.58 -2.18
N MET A 138 -5.45 -1.95 -3.46
CA MET A 138 -4.55 -1.44 -4.50
C MET A 138 -4.64 0.08 -4.65
N ILE A 139 -5.85 0.64 -4.61
CA ILE A 139 -6.08 2.10 -4.65
C ILE A 139 -5.50 2.76 -3.40
N ALA A 140 -5.80 2.23 -2.21
CA ALA A 140 -5.31 2.78 -0.95
C ALA A 140 -3.77 2.80 -0.89
N LEU A 141 -3.12 1.69 -1.26
CA LEU A 141 -1.67 1.56 -1.28
C LEU A 141 -1.01 2.40 -2.38
N THR A 142 -1.66 2.56 -3.54
CA THR A 142 -1.21 3.51 -4.56
C THR A 142 -1.28 4.95 -4.04
N GLY A 143 -2.33 5.30 -3.30
CA GLY A 143 -2.44 6.57 -2.59
C GLY A 143 -1.26 6.82 -1.65
N VAL A 144 -0.82 5.80 -0.91
CA VAL A 144 0.40 5.87 -0.09
C VAL A 144 1.62 6.19 -0.95
N LEU A 145 1.85 5.50 -2.07
CA LEU A 145 2.98 5.81 -2.96
C LEU A 145 2.96 7.25 -3.46
N VAL A 146 1.79 7.74 -3.87
CA VAL A 146 1.62 9.12 -4.35
C VAL A 146 1.97 10.12 -3.24
N LEU A 147 1.49 9.91 -2.02
CA LEU A 147 1.80 10.77 -0.87
C LEU A 147 3.30 10.75 -0.53
N GLN A 148 3.93 9.57 -0.53
CA GLN A 148 5.36 9.42 -0.25
C GLN A 148 6.22 10.09 -1.34
N GLY A 149 5.80 10.00 -2.61
CA GLY A 149 6.43 10.71 -3.72
C GLY A 149 6.23 12.23 -3.63
N GLY A 150 5.03 12.67 -3.26
CA GLY A 150 4.70 14.08 -3.03
C GLY A 150 5.53 14.71 -1.92
N GLN A 151 5.71 14.00 -0.80
CA GLN A 151 6.55 14.44 0.31
C GLN A 151 8.01 14.61 -0.13
N GLU A 152 8.54 13.65 -0.91
CA GLU A 152 9.90 13.75 -1.44
C GLU A 152 10.06 14.91 -2.43
N TYR A 153 9.05 15.16 -3.26
CA TYR A 153 9.02 16.30 -4.16
C TYR A 153 9.00 17.62 -3.39
N ALA A 154 8.11 17.77 -2.40
CA ALA A 154 8.01 18.96 -1.56
C ALA A 154 9.33 19.24 -0.83
N ARG A 155 9.94 18.20 -0.24
CA ARG A 155 11.25 18.28 0.42
C ARG A 155 12.35 18.78 -0.52
N ARG A 156 12.39 18.28 -1.76
CA ARG A 156 13.36 18.73 -2.78
C ARG A 156 13.13 20.18 -3.19
N LEU A 157 11.87 20.60 -3.26
CA LEU A 157 11.51 21.97 -3.59
C LEU A 157 11.97 22.94 -2.49
N GLU A 158 11.67 22.61 -1.22
CA GLU A 158 12.09 23.39 -0.06
C GLU A 158 13.62 23.48 0.05
N ALA A 159 14.34 22.37 -0.17
CA ALA A 159 15.79 22.36 -0.16
C ALA A 159 16.38 23.31 -1.21
N ARG A 160 15.84 23.29 -2.44
CA ARG A 160 16.27 24.21 -3.51
C ARG A 160 15.97 25.67 -3.18
N ALA A 161 14.84 25.96 -2.52
CA ALA A 161 14.49 27.31 -2.10
C ALA A 161 15.48 27.85 -1.03
N ARG A 162 15.81 27.04 -0.03
CA ARG A 162 16.77 27.40 1.03
C ARG A 162 18.16 27.71 0.46
N THR A 163 18.68 26.86 -0.42
CA THR A 163 19.99 27.11 -1.05
C THR A 163 20.02 28.42 -1.85
N LYS A 164 18.94 28.79 -2.54
CA LYS A 164 18.88 30.08 -3.26
C LYS A 164 18.99 31.26 -2.30
N VAL A 165 18.22 31.23 -1.22
CA VAL A 165 18.26 32.28 -0.17
C VAL A 165 19.67 32.39 0.42
N GLU A 166 20.28 31.27 0.81
CA GLU A 166 21.65 31.24 1.35
C GLU A 166 22.68 31.80 0.36
N THR A 167 22.58 31.46 -0.94
CA THR A 167 23.49 32.01 -1.95
C THR A 167 23.29 33.51 -2.18
N GLU A 168 22.05 34.01 -2.11
CA GLU A 168 21.75 35.44 -2.22
C GLU A 168 22.26 36.23 -1.01
N GLU A 169 22.11 35.69 0.20
CA GLU A 169 22.66 36.27 1.43
C GLU A 169 24.19 36.31 1.40
N GLN A 170 24.84 35.20 1.06
CA GLN A 170 26.30 35.15 0.90
C GLN A 170 26.81 36.11 -0.17
N HIS A 171 26.07 36.27 -1.27
CA HIS A 171 26.42 37.23 -2.32
C HIS A 171 26.33 38.67 -1.80
N LYS A 172 25.25 39.02 -1.07
CA LYS A 172 25.08 40.35 -0.46
C LYS A 172 26.21 40.66 0.52
N GLU A 173 26.51 39.76 1.45
CA GLU A 173 27.61 39.93 2.41
C GLU A 173 28.97 40.11 1.73
N ARG A 174 29.22 39.37 0.65
CA ARG A 174 30.48 39.47 -0.11
C ARG A 174 30.60 40.80 -0.85
N VAL A 175 29.50 41.36 -1.31
CA VAL A 175 29.47 42.69 -1.94
C VAL A 175 29.70 43.78 -0.89
N GLU A 176 29.04 43.70 0.27
CA GLU A 176 29.24 44.67 1.37
C GLU A 176 30.68 44.69 1.87
N LYS A 177 31.31 43.52 2.05
CA LYS A 177 32.74 43.42 2.44
C LYS A 177 33.72 43.97 1.41
N LYS A 178 33.32 44.15 0.14
CA LYS A 178 34.16 44.78 -0.90
C LYS A 178 33.98 46.30 -0.96
N LEU A 179 32.93 46.82 -0.35
CA LEU A 179 32.61 48.26 -0.33
C LEU A 179 33.15 48.97 0.92
N GLN A 180 33.57 48.22 1.94
CA GLN A 180 34.30 48.69 3.12
C GLN A 180 35.81 48.58 2.89
#